data_AF-A0A7I9VTQ2-F1
#
_entry.id   AF-A0A7I9VTQ2-F1
#
_cell.length_a   1.000
_cell.length_b   1.000
_cell.length_c   1.000
_cell.angle_alpha   90.00
_cell.angle_beta   90.00
_cell.angle_gamma   90.00
#
_symmetry.space_group_name_H-M   'P 1'
#
loop_
_entity.id
_entity.type
_entity.pdbx_description
1 polymer ?
#
loop_
_entity_poly.entity_id
_entity_poly.type
_entity_poly.pdbx_seq_one_letter_code
_entity_poly.pdbx_strand_id
1 'polypeptide(L)'
;MSADTGSGGPPRLERVKPGASHGLAAREVTAAAAFAAGLGWDGPLSENRPLHLYYLAAAAQAQGKLELATERARFTLHFKRGAVEHASSDAPEDDLGRHLVAKGVVSPEALARGEGARAASGGDLVTALSSLGLMNPAESFRALQEHGGAVLARALAAEKGTARFTPKVPPPPSSFPLGSRWGLLCEAVRRLDGLAVRKLLGPRAERLASRAGGRVEVAELKLTAVEARVSALFDGRSSPAQLAAAHPAEGEVLLRVALLFAETELLQFGAAAPGPAASAATATAKATTTGTATATAASPTPTPIPARTPAPVRPPTPVPRPPPQAAKPAAPAKPAAPKPPTDAAALQELHDRIAKADHFEALGVKRDAPAAQVKAAYFQLARVYHPDAGAPGEPETVKKLRADVFARLGEAWGVLSDEARRAEYLQQLASGGAADVDVSAIFKAEELFQRATVLVRTRQYEAALEALAEAMKLNPEEPEFGVWKAWAEFLTAADRKRQQSASAAVMEAALKKVPRCMAAYLFLGQMAKVVGDLALAEKHLKRGLALDPAHADLARELKYLRK
;
A
#
# COMPACT_ATOMS: atom_id res chain seq x y z
N MET A 1 98.01 -24.43 -18.48
CA MET A 1 97.19 -23.55 -17.61
C MET A 1 95.88 -23.38 -18.35
N SER A 2 94.68 -23.65 -17.85
CA SER A 2 94.13 -24.44 -16.75
C SER A 2 92.65 -24.63 -17.16
N ALA A 3 92.04 -25.73 -16.75
CA ALA A 3 90.60 -25.90 -16.79
C ALA A 3 89.90 -24.82 -15.93
N ASP A 4 88.66 -24.45 -16.24
CA ASP A 4 87.55 -24.72 -15.32
C ASP A 4 86.17 -24.50 -15.95
N THR A 5 85.27 -25.40 -15.56
CA THR A 5 83.84 -25.51 -15.84
C THR A 5 83.01 -24.63 -14.92
N GLY A 6 81.80 -24.27 -15.34
CA GLY A 6 80.92 -23.35 -14.63
C GLY A 6 80.25 -23.88 -13.35
N SER A 7 79.81 -22.93 -12.52
CA SER A 7 78.79 -23.01 -11.47
C SER A 7 78.52 -21.56 -11.04
N GLY A 8 77.31 -20.99 -10.96
CA GLY A 8 76.10 -21.48 -10.33
C GLY A 8 75.73 -20.51 -9.20
N GLY A 9 74.74 -19.65 -9.42
CA GLY A 9 74.14 -18.82 -8.37
C GLY A 9 73.08 -17.87 -8.93
N PRO A 10 71.78 -18.00 -8.58
CA PRO A 10 70.79 -17.01 -8.95
C PRO A 10 71.03 -15.70 -8.16
N PRO A 11 70.67 -14.54 -8.72
CA PRO A 11 70.79 -13.28 -8.00
C PRO A 11 69.91 -13.29 -6.75
N ARG A 12 70.47 -12.89 -5.60
CA ARG A 12 69.74 -12.65 -4.35
C ARG A 12 68.57 -11.70 -4.63
N LEU A 13 67.35 -12.14 -4.36
CA LEU A 13 66.20 -11.24 -4.23
C LEU A 13 66.40 -10.37 -3.00
N GLU A 14 66.75 -9.10 -3.19
CA GLU A 14 66.55 -8.09 -2.15
C GLU A 14 65.06 -8.02 -1.82
N ARG A 15 64.73 -8.05 -0.53
CA ARG A 15 63.37 -7.81 -0.04
C ARG A 15 62.98 -6.37 -0.38
N VAL A 16 62.27 -6.21 -1.48
CA VAL A 16 61.51 -4.98 -1.78
C VAL A 16 60.45 -4.84 -0.69
N LYS A 17 60.44 -3.67 -0.03
CA LYS A 17 59.42 -3.27 0.94
C LYS A 17 58.02 -3.45 0.33
N PRO A 18 57.00 -3.92 1.08
CA PRO A 18 55.65 -4.05 0.53
C PRO A 18 55.06 -2.65 0.33
N GLY A 19 55.22 -2.13 -0.88
CA GLY A 19 54.68 -0.86 -1.31
C GLY A 19 54.62 -0.86 -2.82
N ALA A 20 53.39 -0.77 -3.34
CA ALA A 20 53.03 -0.77 -4.75
C ALA A 20 53.04 -2.14 -5.45
N SER A 21 52.14 -3.04 -5.01
CA SER A 21 51.43 -3.84 -6.01
C SER A 21 50.48 -2.91 -6.76
N HIS A 22 50.66 -2.80 -8.07
CA HIS A 22 49.58 -2.39 -8.99
C HIS A 22 48.49 -3.48 -8.94
N GLY A 23 47.74 -3.50 -7.84
CA GLY A 23 46.54 -4.31 -7.69
C GLY A 23 45.40 -3.64 -8.45
N LEU A 24 44.60 -4.46 -9.14
CA LEU A 24 43.33 -4.06 -9.73
C LEU A 24 42.63 -3.07 -8.79
N ALA A 25 42.28 -1.88 -9.31
CA ALA A 25 41.42 -0.94 -8.61
C ALA A 25 40.28 -1.74 -7.97
N ALA A 26 40.16 -1.65 -6.65
CA ALA A 26 39.11 -2.32 -5.90
C ALA A 26 37.79 -2.07 -6.64
N ARG A 27 37.21 -3.10 -7.23
CA ARG A 27 35.86 -3.00 -7.79
C ARG A 27 34.97 -2.68 -6.60
N GLU A 28 34.63 -1.41 -6.42
CA GLU A 28 33.68 -0.97 -5.41
C GLU A 28 32.41 -1.79 -5.60
N VAL A 29 32.03 -2.54 -4.56
CA VAL A 29 30.83 -3.35 -4.60
C VAL A 29 29.65 -2.39 -4.59
N THR A 30 28.93 -2.30 -5.70
CA THR A 30 27.71 -1.48 -5.79
C THR A 30 26.70 -1.89 -4.72
N ALA A 31 25.89 -0.95 -4.24
CA ALA A 31 24.83 -1.24 -3.27
C ALA A 31 23.95 -2.41 -3.75
N ALA A 32 23.52 -2.38 -5.01
CA ALA A 32 22.70 -3.42 -5.61
C ALA A 32 23.35 -4.82 -5.54
N ALA A 33 24.64 -4.93 -5.84
CA ALA A 33 25.38 -6.19 -5.74
C ALA A 33 25.53 -6.64 -4.28
N ALA A 34 25.80 -5.72 -3.36
CA ALA A 34 25.93 -6.04 -1.93
C ALA A 34 24.61 -6.56 -1.35
N PHE A 35 23.48 -5.89 -1.61
CA PHE A 35 22.16 -6.33 -1.17
C PHE A 35 21.78 -7.69 -1.75
N ALA A 36 22.00 -7.91 -3.04
CA ALA A 36 21.73 -9.19 -3.70
C ALA A 36 22.60 -10.34 -3.13
N ALA A 37 23.85 -10.06 -2.76
CA ALA A 37 24.77 -11.03 -2.17
C ALA A 37 24.63 -11.16 -0.64
N GLY A 38 23.78 -10.36 0.02
CA GLY A 38 23.65 -10.32 1.47
C GLY A 38 24.91 -9.85 2.20
N LEU A 39 25.68 -8.96 1.58
CA LEU A 39 26.93 -8.39 2.09
C LEU A 39 26.70 -7.03 2.76
N GLY A 40 27.66 -6.62 3.60
CA GLY A 40 27.71 -5.26 4.12
C GLY A 40 28.01 -4.26 3.02
N TRP A 41 27.49 -3.04 3.17
CA TRP A 41 27.72 -1.94 2.25
C TRP A 41 27.76 -0.62 3.00
N ASP A 42 28.59 0.31 2.56
CA ASP A 42 28.60 1.69 3.02
C ASP A 42 28.92 2.64 1.87
N GLY A 43 28.36 3.84 1.93
CA GLY A 43 28.55 4.84 0.88
C GLY A 43 27.79 6.14 1.10
N PRO A 44 28.03 7.16 0.26
CA PRO A 44 27.38 8.46 0.38
C PRO A 44 25.96 8.44 -0.19
N LEU A 45 25.05 9.19 0.43
CA LEU A 45 23.66 9.34 -0.04
C LEU A 45 23.53 10.09 -1.37
N SER A 46 24.58 10.82 -1.77
CA SER A 46 24.64 11.49 -3.08
C SER A 46 24.69 10.50 -4.25
N GLU A 47 25.22 9.29 -4.03
CA GLU A 47 25.28 8.23 -5.04
C GLU A 47 24.06 7.32 -4.96
N ASN A 48 23.71 6.88 -3.75
CA ASN A 48 22.58 6.00 -3.52
C ASN A 48 21.61 6.67 -2.55
N ARG A 49 20.53 7.23 -3.10
CA ARG A 49 19.49 7.87 -2.29
C ARG A 49 18.83 6.86 -1.34
N PRO A 50 18.36 7.28 -0.17
CA PRO A 50 17.65 6.41 0.76
C PRO A 50 16.46 5.67 0.15
N LEU A 51 15.67 6.32 -0.72
CA LEU A 51 14.57 5.67 -1.47
C LEU A 51 15.07 4.49 -2.31
N HIS A 52 16.16 4.68 -3.07
CA HIS A 52 16.76 3.62 -3.87
C HIS A 52 17.36 2.51 -2.99
N LEU A 53 18.07 2.85 -1.90
CA LEU A 53 18.62 1.87 -0.96
C LEU A 53 17.52 1.00 -0.32
N TYR A 54 16.40 1.63 0.07
CA TYR A 54 15.22 0.91 0.55
C TYR A 54 14.69 -0.04 -0.53
N TYR A 55 14.54 0.44 -1.76
CA TYR A 55 14.08 -0.39 -2.88
C TYR A 55 15.00 -1.59 -3.13
N LEU A 56 16.32 -1.39 -3.16
CA LEU A 56 17.29 -2.47 -3.33
C LEU A 56 17.20 -3.51 -2.19
N ALA A 57 17.09 -3.05 -0.94
CA ALA A 57 16.91 -3.92 0.22
C ALA A 57 15.58 -4.71 0.14
N ALA A 58 14.50 -4.05 -0.26
CA ALA A 58 13.17 -4.65 -0.39
C ALA A 58 13.09 -5.69 -1.53
N ALA A 59 13.70 -5.37 -2.68
CA ALA A 59 13.77 -6.24 -3.85
C ALA A 59 14.64 -7.48 -3.57
N ALA A 60 15.79 -7.31 -2.91
CA ALA A 60 16.69 -8.39 -2.53
C ALA A 60 16.19 -9.23 -1.34
N GLN A 61 15.00 -8.93 -0.79
CA GLN A 61 14.48 -9.52 0.45
C GLN A 61 15.51 -9.48 1.59
N ALA A 62 16.25 -8.38 1.68
CA ALA A 62 17.37 -8.24 2.59
C ALA A 62 16.95 -8.44 4.06
N GLN A 63 17.90 -8.93 4.85
CA GLN A 63 17.77 -9.04 6.29
C GLN A 63 18.98 -8.36 6.94
N GLY A 64 18.72 -7.36 7.79
CA GLY A 64 19.78 -6.59 8.43
C GLY A 64 19.35 -5.18 8.79
N LYS A 65 20.32 -4.34 9.12
CA LYS A 65 20.14 -2.98 9.61
C LYS A 65 20.73 -1.99 8.61
N LEU A 66 19.92 -1.01 8.17
CA LEU A 66 20.34 0.14 7.38
C LEU A 66 20.39 1.38 8.29
N GLU A 67 21.57 1.94 8.43
CA GLU A 67 21.83 3.16 9.19
C GLU A 67 22.05 4.32 8.23
N LEU A 68 21.35 5.43 8.43
CA LEU A 68 21.45 6.64 7.62
C LEU A 68 21.88 7.79 8.52
N ALA A 69 23.10 8.29 8.34
CA ALA A 69 23.60 9.45 9.05
C ALA A 69 23.39 10.70 8.19
N THR A 70 22.47 11.57 8.59
CA THR A 70 22.07 12.76 7.85
C THR A 70 22.43 14.03 8.62
N GLU A 71 22.26 15.21 8.01
CA GLU A 71 22.43 16.50 8.68
C GLU A 71 21.39 16.73 9.80
N ARG A 72 20.23 16.07 9.73
CA ARG A 72 19.12 16.26 10.68
C ARG A 72 19.19 15.28 11.85
N ALA A 73 19.43 14.01 11.54
CA ALA A 73 19.38 12.91 12.49
C ALA A 73 20.07 11.66 11.93
N ARG A 74 20.31 10.69 12.82
CA ARG A 74 20.68 9.32 12.46
C ARG A 74 19.45 8.44 12.52
N PHE A 75 19.11 7.85 11.37
CA PHE A 75 18.01 6.91 11.25
C PHE A 75 18.52 5.48 11.21
N THR A 76 17.73 4.58 11.78
CA THR A 76 18.00 3.14 11.78
C THR A 76 16.77 2.39 11.30
N LEU A 77 16.91 1.63 10.22
CA LEU A 77 15.86 0.81 9.63
C LEU A 77 16.26 -0.66 9.72
N HIS A 78 15.43 -1.51 10.35
CA HIS A 78 15.65 -2.95 10.38
C HIS A 78 14.78 -3.65 9.34
N PHE A 79 15.44 -4.37 8.45
CA PHE A 79 14.83 -5.16 7.40
C PHE A 79 14.78 -6.64 7.78
N LYS A 80 13.66 -7.28 7.45
CA LYS A 80 13.49 -8.73 7.52
C LYS A 80 12.67 -9.16 6.30
N ARG A 81 13.27 -10.03 5.48
CA ARG A 81 12.70 -10.46 4.19
C ARG A 81 12.29 -9.26 3.31
N GLY A 82 13.08 -8.18 3.36
CA GLY A 82 12.87 -6.95 2.59
C GLY A 82 11.78 -6.02 3.12
N ALA A 83 11.05 -6.37 4.19
CA ALA A 83 10.12 -5.46 4.85
C ALA A 83 10.80 -4.76 6.03
N VAL A 84 10.46 -3.49 6.28
CA VAL A 84 10.92 -2.77 7.47
C VAL A 84 10.02 -3.12 8.65
N GLU A 85 10.61 -3.75 9.67
CA GLU A 85 9.93 -4.07 10.94
C GLU A 85 10.28 -3.05 12.05
N HIS A 86 11.23 -2.16 11.84
CA HIS A 86 11.53 -1.11 12.81
C HIS A 86 12.18 0.08 12.14
N ALA A 87 11.70 1.28 12.47
CA ALA A 87 12.27 2.54 12.06
C ALA A 87 12.44 3.43 13.30
N SER A 88 13.65 3.91 13.54
CA SER A 88 13.97 4.80 14.66
C SER A 88 14.90 5.92 14.23
N SER A 89 14.95 6.98 15.04
CA SER A 89 15.75 8.18 14.82
C SER A 89 16.21 8.73 16.16
N ASP A 90 17.36 9.41 16.18
CA ASP A 90 17.83 10.15 17.35
C ASP A 90 17.29 11.59 17.43
N ALA A 91 16.44 12.00 16.49
CA ALA A 91 15.78 13.31 16.50
C ALA A 91 14.74 13.40 17.64
N PRO A 92 14.72 14.49 18.44
CA PRO A 92 13.74 14.66 19.52
C PRO A 92 12.28 14.71 19.06
N GLU A 93 12.00 15.11 17.82
CA GLU A 93 10.67 15.10 17.20
C GLU A 93 10.20 13.70 16.78
N ASP A 94 11.13 12.75 16.67
CA ASP A 94 10.87 11.35 16.33
C ASP A 94 10.67 10.47 17.56
N ASP A 95 10.64 11.06 18.75
CA ASP A 95 10.39 10.33 19.99
C ASP A 95 8.97 9.72 20.02
N LEU A 96 8.90 8.41 20.27
CA LEU A 96 7.65 7.66 20.31
C LEU A 96 6.74 8.15 21.45
N GLY A 97 7.30 8.43 22.63
CA GLY A 97 6.52 8.90 23.78
C GLY A 97 5.82 10.23 23.49
N ARG A 98 6.56 11.19 22.94
CA ARG A 98 6.00 12.48 22.49
C ARG A 98 4.94 12.30 21.41
N HIS A 99 5.14 11.38 20.47
CA HIS A 99 4.14 11.08 19.45
C HIS A 99 2.83 10.55 20.04
N LEU A 100 2.92 9.62 21.00
CA LEU A 100 1.75 9.05 21.67
C LEU A 100 0.96 10.09 22.46
N VAL A 101 1.66 11.02 23.13
CA VAL A 101 1.03 12.15 23.83
C VAL A 101 0.38 13.11 22.85
N ALA A 102 1.06 13.47 21.76
CA ALA A 102 0.52 14.38 20.74
C ALA A 102 -0.75 13.82 20.07
N LYS A 103 -0.84 12.49 19.94
CA LYS A 103 -2.02 11.79 19.40
C LYS A 103 -3.13 11.58 20.44
N GLY A 104 -2.89 11.92 21.70
CA GLY A 104 -3.84 11.71 22.79
C GLY A 104 -4.02 10.24 23.19
N VAL A 105 -3.13 9.34 22.74
CA VAL A 105 -3.18 7.91 23.09
C VAL A 105 -2.78 7.70 24.56
N VAL A 106 -1.88 8.56 25.07
CA VAL A 106 -1.34 8.48 26.42
C VAL A 106 -1.26 9.89 27.02
N SER A 107 -1.59 10.05 28.30
CA SER A 107 -1.40 11.33 28.99
C SER A 107 0.09 11.58 29.31
N PRO A 108 0.53 12.84 29.48
CA PRO A 108 1.91 13.13 29.89
C PRO A 108 2.33 12.41 31.19
N GLU A 109 1.39 12.29 32.13
CA GLU A 109 1.59 11.58 33.40
C GLU A 109 1.74 10.07 33.20
N ALA A 110 0.92 9.49 32.30
CA ALA A 110 1.02 8.09 31.94
C ALA A 110 2.32 7.79 31.19
N LEU A 111 2.78 8.69 30.32
CA LEU A 111 4.09 8.59 29.68
C LEU A 111 5.22 8.59 30.72
N ALA A 112 5.21 9.52 31.67
CA ALA A 112 6.23 9.57 32.73
C ALA A 112 6.28 8.28 33.56
N ARG A 113 5.12 7.71 33.89
CA ARG A 113 5.02 6.41 34.57
C ARG A 113 5.54 5.26 33.71
N GLY A 114 5.21 5.24 32.41
CA GLY A 114 5.70 4.26 31.45
C GLY A 114 7.23 4.30 31.29
N GLU A 115 7.81 5.49 31.16
CA GLU A 115 9.26 5.68 31.09
C GLU A 115 9.96 5.20 32.38
N GLY A 116 9.37 5.47 33.55
CA GLY A 116 9.87 4.93 34.83
C GLY A 116 9.85 3.40 34.91
N ALA A 117 8.90 2.74 34.25
CA ALA A 117 8.79 1.27 34.20
C ALA A 117 9.52 0.63 33.01
N ARG A 118 10.18 1.42 32.16
CA ARG A 118 10.79 0.96 30.91
C ARG A 118 11.93 -0.04 31.14
N ALA A 119 12.76 0.19 32.15
CA ALA A 119 13.84 -0.73 32.52
C ALA A 119 13.30 -2.09 32.98
N ALA A 120 12.20 -2.10 33.74
CA ALA A 120 11.52 -3.33 34.17
C ALA A 120 10.83 -4.07 33.01
N SER A 121 10.57 -3.37 31.90
CA SER A 121 9.88 -3.88 30.70
C SER A 121 10.84 -4.18 29.55
N GLY A 122 12.10 -4.53 29.85
CA GLY A 122 13.09 -4.88 28.83
C GLY A 122 13.52 -3.72 27.92
N GLY A 123 13.30 -2.47 28.34
CA GLY A 123 13.65 -1.27 27.58
C GLY A 123 12.57 -0.78 26.61
N ASP A 124 11.43 -1.48 26.51
CA ASP A 124 10.36 -1.16 25.57
C ASP A 124 9.24 -0.32 26.21
N LEU A 125 9.01 0.88 25.66
CA LEU A 125 8.03 1.83 26.20
C LEU A 125 6.59 1.35 26.02
N VAL A 126 6.28 0.68 24.90
CA VAL A 126 4.93 0.19 24.61
C VAL A 126 4.54 -0.92 25.58
N THR A 127 5.47 -1.83 25.85
CA THR A 127 5.34 -2.92 26.82
C THR A 127 5.18 -2.36 28.23
N ALA A 128 5.93 -1.32 28.58
CA ALA A 128 5.80 -0.64 29.86
C ALA A 128 4.42 0.02 30.02
N LEU A 129 3.94 0.73 29.00
CA LEU A 129 2.62 1.38 29.03
C LEU A 129 1.48 0.37 29.04
N SER A 130 1.61 -0.73 28.29
CA SER A 130 0.61 -1.79 28.21
C SER A 130 0.52 -2.58 29.53
N SER A 131 1.66 -2.95 30.12
CA SER A 131 1.69 -3.71 31.39
C SER A 131 1.13 -2.91 32.57
N LEU A 132 1.24 -1.57 32.52
CA LEU A 132 0.64 -0.68 33.52
C LEU A 132 -0.84 -0.36 33.26
N GLY A 133 -1.44 -0.87 32.19
CA GLY A 133 -2.82 -0.55 31.80
C GLY A 133 -3.02 0.93 31.40
N LEU A 134 -1.95 1.60 30.97
CA LEU A 134 -1.92 3.03 30.63
C LEU A 134 -2.13 3.29 29.13
N MET A 135 -2.21 2.22 28.34
CA MET A 135 -2.41 2.28 26.89
C MET A 135 -3.26 1.07 26.46
N ASN A 136 -4.20 1.30 25.56
CA ASN A 136 -4.96 0.23 24.92
C ASN A 136 -4.08 -0.48 23.86
N PRO A 137 -3.88 -1.81 23.93
CA PRO A 137 -3.11 -2.56 22.94
C PRO A 137 -3.62 -2.46 21.50
N ALA A 138 -4.90 -2.17 21.27
CA ALA A 138 -5.45 -1.99 19.92
C ALA A 138 -5.03 -0.64 19.31
N GLU A 139 -4.97 0.41 20.13
CA GLU A 139 -4.55 1.76 19.70
C GLU A 139 -3.04 1.85 19.51
N SER A 140 -2.28 1.05 20.26
CA SER A 140 -0.82 0.98 20.14
C SER A 140 -0.37 0.52 18.75
N PHE A 141 -1.05 -0.49 18.18
CA PHE A 141 -0.75 -1.01 16.84
C PHE A 141 -0.75 0.10 15.79
N ARG A 142 -1.85 0.87 15.73
CA ARG A 142 -2.01 1.96 14.76
C ARG A 142 -1.04 3.11 15.01
N ALA A 143 -0.88 3.52 16.27
CA ALA A 143 0.02 4.60 16.62
C ALA A 143 1.48 4.27 16.27
N LEU A 144 1.89 3.01 16.44
CA LEU A 144 3.22 2.53 16.08
C LEU A 144 3.44 2.51 14.56
N GLN A 145 2.45 2.08 13.77
CA GLN A 145 2.55 2.16 12.31
C GLN A 145 2.61 3.61 11.81
N GLU A 146 1.77 4.49 12.36
CA GLU A 146 1.76 5.90 11.99
C GLU A 146 3.11 6.58 12.33
N HIS A 147 3.64 6.32 13.52
CA HIS A 147 4.94 6.82 13.98
C HIS A 147 6.10 6.25 13.16
N GLY A 148 6.21 4.92 13.08
CA GLY A 148 7.27 4.25 12.34
C GLY A 148 7.26 4.60 10.85
N GLY A 149 6.08 4.71 10.24
CA GLY A 149 5.92 5.21 8.87
C GLY A 149 6.35 6.67 8.72
N ALA A 150 6.11 7.53 9.71
CA ALA A 150 6.57 8.92 9.69
C ALA A 150 8.10 9.04 9.82
N VAL A 151 8.71 8.26 10.72
CA VAL A 151 10.18 8.17 10.84
C VAL A 151 10.79 7.63 9.55
N LEU A 152 10.22 6.55 8.98
CA LEU A 152 10.66 6.00 7.70
C LEU A 152 10.56 7.04 6.58
N ALA A 153 9.44 7.77 6.46
CA ALA A 153 9.30 8.79 5.42
C ALA A 153 10.36 9.89 5.53
N ARG A 154 10.69 10.36 6.74
CA ARG A 154 11.77 11.34 6.97
C ARG A 154 13.15 10.76 6.63
N ALA A 155 13.40 9.52 7.02
CA ALA A 155 14.64 8.80 6.68
C ALA A 155 14.82 8.70 5.16
N LEU A 156 13.74 8.34 4.44
CA LEU A 156 13.76 8.17 2.98
C LEU A 156 13.84 9.50 2.22
N ALA A 157 13.43 10.61 2.83
CA ALA A 157 13.51 11.95 2.26
C ALA A 157 14.91 12.59 2.33
N ALA A 158 15.90 11.94 2.98
CA ALA A 158 17.21 12.54 3.17
C ALA A 158 18.00 12.65 1.84
N GLU A 159 18.58 13.83 1.60
CA GLU A 159 19.31 14.15 0.36
C GLU A 159 20.83 13.99 0.50
N LYS A 160 21.35 14.20 1.71
CA LYS A 160 22.78 14.23 2.02
C LYS A 160 23.08 13.41 3.26
N GLY A 161 24.29 12.86 3.30
CA GLY A 161 24.75 12.05 4.41
C GLY A 161 25.46 10.79 3.94
N THR A 162 25.58 9.83 4.84
CA THR A 162 26.15 8.51 4.57
C THR A 162 25.15 7.43 4.96
N ALA A 163 25.25 6.29 4.29
CA ALA A 163 24.49 5.09 4.60
C ALA A 163 25.44 3.94 4.90
N ARG A 164 25.01 3.06 5.81
CA ARG A 164 25.67 1.79 6.10
C ARG A 164 24.62 0.70 6.26
N PHE A 165 24.75 -0.37 5.49
CA PHE A 165 23.98 -1.59 5.63
C PHE A 165 24.83 -2.68 6.29
N THR A 166 24.30 -3.26 7.37
CA THR A 166 24.90 -4.41 8.07
C THR A 166 23.95 -5.60 7.96
N PRO A 167 24.32 -6.67 7.24
CA PRO A 167 23.46 -7.83 7.03
C PRO A 167 23.32 -8.65 8.31
N LYS A 168 22.24 -9.43 8.40
CA LYS A 168 21.98 -10.42 9.47
C LYS A 168 21.92 -9.85 10.89
N VAL A 169 21.78 -8.54 11.04
CA VAL A 169 21.44 -7.91 12.33
C VAL A 169 19.97 -8.18 12.64
N PRO A 170 19.64 -8.84 13.76
CA PRO A 170 18.25 -9.08 14.14
C PRO A 170 17.55 -7.76 14.48
N PRO A 171 16.23 -7.66 14.21
CA PRO A 171 15.44 -6.51 14.62
C PRO A 171 15.35 -6.41 16.16
N PRO A 172 15.27 -5.20 16.75
CA PRO A 172 15.14 -5.06 18.20
C PRO A 172 13.84 -5.68 18.74
N PRO A 173 13.75 -5.99 20.04
CA PRO A 173 12.52 -6.56 20.64
C PRO A 173 11.27 -5.71 20.43
N SER A 174 11.43 -4.39 20.30
CA SER A 174 10.40 -3.39 20.00
C SER A 174 9.90 -3.38 18.55
N SER A 175 10.32 -4.36 17.74
CA SER A 175 10.02 -4.39 16.31
C SER A 175 8.64 -4.94 16.01
N PHE A 176 8.07 -4.40 14.94
CA PHE A 176 6.68 -4.57 14.62
C PHE A 176 6.41 -4.30 13.12
N PRO A 177 5.52 -5.05 12.45
CA PRO A 177 5.23 -4.82 11.03
C PRO A 177 4.65 -3.43 10.75
N LEU A 178 5.43 -2.57 10.12
CA LEU A 178 4.99 -1.21 9.75
C LEU A 178 4.05 -1.21 8.54
N GLY A 179 4.12 -2.24 7.69
CA GLY A 179 3.30 -2.37 6.48
C GLY A 179 3.97 -3.21 5.40
N SER A 180 3.34 -3.28 4.23
CA SER A 180 3.93 -3.97 3.06
C SER A 180 5.13 -3.21 2.51
N ARG A 181 6.20 -3.93 2.13
CA ARG A 181 7.46 -3.34 1.61
C ARG A 181 7.25 -2.27 0.52
N TRP A 182 6.37 -2.52 -0.45
CA TRP A 182 6.09 -1.59 -1.54
C TRP A 182 5.10 -0.50 -1.14
N GLY A 183 4.12 -0.83 -0.29
CA GLY A 183 3.16 0.15 0.25
C GLY A 183 3.85 1.25 1.06
N LEU A 184 4.80 0.89 1.94
CA LEU A 184 5.58 1.84 2.72
C LEU A 184 6.43 2.77 1.84
N LEU A 185 7.04 2.24 0.77
CA LEU A 185 7.78 3.05 -0.19
C LEU A 185 6.87 4.04 -0.92
N CYS A 186 5.71 3.57 -1.41
CA CYS A 186 4.73 4.43 -2.06
C CYS A 186 4.22 5.52 -1.10
N GLU A 187 3.92 5.16 0.14
CA GLU A 187 3.45 6.10 1.16
C GLU A 187 4.54 7.13 1.51
N ALA A 188 5.79 6.71 1.63
CA ALA A 188 6.91 7.63 1.86
C ALA A 188 7.02 8.67 0.74
N VAL A 189 6.89 8.25 -0.53
CA VAL A 189 6.90 9.18 -1.68
C VAL A 189 5.66 10.09 -1.67
N ARG A 190 4.47 9.58 -1.31
CA ARG A 190 3.23 10.39 -1.21
C ARG A 190 3.32 11.47 -0.13
N ARG A 191 4.04 11.20 0.96
CA ARG A 191 4.25 12.15 2.07
C ARG A 191 5.23 13.27 1.73
N LEU A 192 5.99 13.17 0.65
CA LEU A 192 6.89 14.23 0.21
C LEU A 192 6.12 15.43 -0.31
N ASP A 193 6.53 16.63 0.11
CA ASP A 193 6.05 17.87 -0.49
C ASP A 193 6.60 18.05 -1.93
N GLY A 194 5.95 18.92 -2.71
CA GLY A 194 6.33 19.12 -4.11
C GLY A 194 7.76 19.66 -4.30
N LEU A 195 8.31 20.38 -3.33
CA LEU A 195 9.68 20.88 -3.39
C LEU A 195 10.69 19.74 -3.21
N ALA A 196 10.47 18.87 -2.23
CA ALA A 196 11.28 17.69 -1.96
C ALA A 196 11.26 16.74 -3.18
N VAL A 197 10.10 16.50 -3.77
CA VAL A 197 9.98 15.67 -4.98
C VAL A 197 10.82 16.24 -6.13
N ARG A 198 10.75 17.54 -6.38
CA ARG A 198 11.55 18.20 -7.43
C ARG A 198 13.05 18.14 -7.16
N LYS A 199 13.47 18.35 -5.91
CA LYS A 199 14.89 18.23 -5.52
C LYS A 199 15.41 16.80 -5.71
N LEU A 200 14.64 15.80 -5.29
CA LEU A 200 15.02 14.39 -5.41
C LEU A 200 15.03 13.91 -6.86
N LEU A 201 14.11 14.36 -7.70
CA LEU A 201 14.19 14.14 -9.15
C LEU A 201 15.43 14.81 -9.74
N GLY A 202 15.71 16.04 -9.32
CA GLY A 202 16.85 16.83 -9.80
C GLY A 202 16.82 16.97 -11.33
N PRO A 203 17.98 16.84 -12.01
CA PRO A 203 18.04 16.94 -13.47
C PRO A 203 17.19 15.91 -14.21
N ARG A 204 16.81 14.79 -13.58
CA ARG A 204 15.95 13.77 -14.21
C ARG A 204 14.56 14.28 -14.52
N ALA A 205 14.07 15.31 -13.82
CA ALA A 205 12.79 15.94 -14.11
C ALA A 205 12.69 16.50 -15.53
N GLU A 206 13.82 16.92 -16.10
CA GLU A 206 13.92 17.54 -17.43
C GLU A 206 14.36 16.58 -18.53
N ARG A 207 14.53 15.29 -18.23
CA ARG A 207 14.97 14.29 -19.20
C ARG A 207 13.79 13.46 -19.68
N LEU A 208 13.82 13.08 -20.97
CA LEU A 208 12.81 12.21 -21.56
C LEU A 208 12.71 10.91 -20.76
N ALA A 209 11.51 10.54 -20.33
CA ALA A 209 11.29 9.41 -19.45
C ALA A 209 10.46 8.32 -20.15
N SER A 210 11.04 7.12 -20.25
CA SER A 210 10.37 5.93 -20.80
C SER A 210 10.31 4.83 -19.76
N ARG A 211 9.23 4.05 -19.80
CA ARG A 211 9.09 2.84 -18.96
C ARG A 211 10.23 1.86 -19.22
N ALA A 212 10.74 1.29 -18.13
CA ALA A 212 11.78 0.26 -18.11
C ALA A 212 11.33 -0.93 -17.26
N GLY A 213 12.04 -2.05 -17.38
CA GLY A 213 11.89 -3.19 -16.48
C GLY A 213 12.76 -3.01 -15.25
N GLY A 214 12.13 -2.98 -14.06
CA GLY A 214 12.81 -2.95 -12.77
C GLY A 214 12.82 -4.32 -12.09
N ARG A 215 13.26 -4.38 -10.83
CA ARG A 215 13.19 -5.58 -9.96
C ARG A 215 11.82 -5.76 -9.32
N VAL A 216 10.90 -4.81 -9.52
CA VAL A 216 9.53 -4.81 -9.03
C VAL A 216 8.59 -4.56 -10.20
N GLU A 217 7.49 -5.30 -10.27
CA GLU A 217 6.45 -5.05 -11.27
C GLU A 217 5.54 -3.90 -10.83
N VAL A 218 5.02 -3.13 -11.79
CA VAL A 218 4.11 -2.01 -11.46
C VAL A 218 2.84 -2.50 -10.76
N ALA A 219 2.39 -3.72 -11.05
CA ALA A 219 1.24 -4.33 -10.38
C ALA A 219 1.50 -4.64 -8.89
N GLU A 220 2.76 -4.80 -8.46
CA GLU A 220 3.11 -4.97 -7.04
C GLU A 220 3.13 -3.64 -6.27
N LEU A 221 3.27 -2.53 -6.98
CA LEU A 221 3.16 -1.20 -6.39
C LEU A 221 1.67 -0.91 -6.14
N LYS A 222 1.32 -0.61 -4.89
CA LYS A 222 -0.06 -0.25 -4.48
C LYS A 222 -0.44 1.15 -4.97
N LEU A 223 -0.39 1.37 -6.28
CA LEU A 223 -0.72 2.64 -6.92
C LEU A 223 -2.22 2.90 -6.82
N THR A 224 -2.57 4.17 -6.60
CA THR A 224 -3.95 4.65 -6.76
C THR A 224 -4.35 4.66 -8.23
N ALA A 225 -5.65 4.77 -8.53
CA ALA A 225 -6.13 4.85 -9.91
C ALA A 225 -5.51 6.04 -10.69
N VAL A 226 -5.29 7.17 -10.02
CA VAL A 226 -4.66 8.35 -10.63
C VAL A 226 -3.17 8.07 -10.92
N GLU A 227 -2.44 7.50 -9.95
CA GLU A 227 -1.03 7.15 -10.11
C GLU A 227 -0.82 6.13 -11.25
N ALA A 228 -1.68 5.10 -11.32
CA ALA A 228 -1.64 4.10 -12.38
C ALA A 228 -1.89 4.72 -13.77
N ARG A 229 -2.87 5.64 -13.88
CA ARG A 229 -3.15 6.37 -15.12
C ARG A 229 -1.97 7.21 -15.57
N VAL A 230 -1.42 8.06 -14.69
CA VAL A 230 -0.30 8.93 -15.08
C VAL A 230 0.98 8.15 -15.36
N SER A 231 1.14 6.97 -14.76
CA SER A 231 2.27 6.08 -15.04
C SER A 231 2.35 5.63 -16.50
N ALA A 232 1.21 5.61 -17.21
CA ALA A 232 1.14 5.22 -18.62
C ALA A 232 1.61 6.33 -19.58
N LEU A 233 1.77 7.57 -19.08
CA LEU A 233 2.20 8.72 -19.89
C LEU A 233 3.71 8.74 -20.17
N PHE A 234 4.51 7.92 -19.46
CA PHE A 234 5.96 7.84 -19.64
C PHE A 234 6.35 6.97 -20.86
N ASP A 235 6.09 7.48 -22.05
CA ASP A 235 6.32 6.80 -23.34
C ASP A 235 7.70 7.10 -23.97
N GLY A 236 8.54 7.88 -23.28
CA GLY A 236 9.85 8.31 -23.77
C GLY A 236 9.84 9.58 -24.63
N ARG A 237 8.69 10.20 -24.87
CA ARG A 237 8.57 11.41 -25.73
C ARG A 237 8.60 12.72 -24.94
N SER A 238 8.27 12.67 -23.66
CA SER A 238 8.23 13.85 -22.79
C SER A 238 9.02 13.64 -21.50
N SER A 239 9.52 14.73 -20.91
CA SER A 239 10.07 14.69 -19.55
C SER A 239 8.96 14.74 -18.49
N PRO A 240 9.24 14.29 -17.25
CA PRO A 240 8.31 14.46 -16.13
C PRO A 240 7.84 15.91 -15.93
N ALA A 241 8.74 16.90 -16.12
CA ALA A 241 8.40 18.32 -16.02
C ALA A 241 7.44 18.76 -17.13
N GLN A 242 7.67 18.32 -18.38
CA GLN A 242 6.78 18.62 -19.51
C GLN A 242 5.39 18.00 -19.31
N LEU A 243 5.34 16.74 -18.87
CA LEU A 243 4.08 16.06 -18.56
C LEU A 243 3.33 16.76 -17.42
N ALA A 244 4.04 17.16 -16.36
CA ALA A 244 3.43 17.90 -15.25
C ALA A 244 2.89 19.28 -15.68
N ALA A 245 3.57 19.95 -16.60
CA ALA A 245 3.11 21.22 -17.18
C ALA A 245 1.90 21.04 -18.12
N ALA A 246 1.87 19.95 -18.90
CA ALA A 246 0.75 19.61 -19.79
C ALA A 246 -0.51 19.16 -19.02
N HIS A 247 -0.34 18.64 -17.81
CA HIS A 247 -1.43 18.19 -16.94
C HIS A 247 -1.42 18.90 -15.57
N PRO A 248 -1.71 20.22 -15.48
CA PRO A 248 -1.54 20.99 -14.24
C PRO A 248 -2.31 20.42 -13.03
N ALA A 249 -3.50 19.85 -13.25
CA ALA A 249 -4.32 19.25 -12.20
C ALA A 249 -3.69 17.98 -11.58
N GLU A 250 -2.87 17.27 -12.35
CA GLU A 250 -2.22 16.01 -11.93
C GLU A 250 -0.70 16.17 -11.78
N GLY A 251 -0.16 17.36 -12.03
CA GLY A 251 1.27 17.58 -12.21
C GLY A 251 2.11 17.18 -10.99
N GLU A 252 1.62 17.42 -9.77
CA GLU A 252 2.32 16.95 -8.58
C GLU A 252 2.33 15.42 -8.44
N VAL A 253 1.21 14.75 -8.75
CA VAL A 253 1.12 13.29 -8.72
C VAL A 253 2.04 12.70 -9.78
N LEU A 254 2.11 13.32 -10.96
CA LEU A 254 2.97 12.94 -12.06
C LEU A 254 4.46 12.98 -11.67
N LEU A 255 4.90 14.05 -11.00
CA LEU A 255 6.26 14.15 -10.48
C LEU A 255 6.54 13.13 -9.37
N ARG A 256 5.57 12.84 -8.49
CA ARG A 256 5.72 11.80 -7.45
C ARG A 256 5.86 10.40 -8.06
N VAL A 257 5.03 10.06 -9.07
CA VAL A 257 5.15 8.78 -9.80
C VAL A 257 6.47 8.70 -10.56
N ALA A 258 6.90 9.80 -11.18
CA ALA A 258 8.21 9.86 -11.83
C ALA A 258 9.35 9.59 -10.84
N LEU A 259 9.30 10.19 -9.64
CA LEU A 259 10.28 9.94 -8.59
C LEU A 259 10.24 8.48 -8.14
N LEU A 260 9.07 7.96 -7.78
CA LEU A 260 8.89 6.57 -7.35
C LEU A 260 9.49 5.62 -8.38
N PHE A 261 9.10 5.76 -9.65
CA PHE A 261 9.54 4.86 -10.69
C PHE A 261 11.03 5.01 -11.00
N ALA A 262 11.58 6.22 -10.88
CA ALA A 262 13.02 6.42 -11.04
C ALA A 262 13.82 5.71 -9.95
N GLU A 263 13.36 5.76 -8.69
CA GLU A 263 14.02 5.10 -7.57
C GLU A 263 13.83 3.58 -7.57
N THR A 264 12.75 3.07 -8.19
CA THR A 264 12.50 1.63 -8.39
C THR A 264 12.92 1.11 -9.77
N GLU A 265 13.70 1.89 -10.53
CA GLU A 265 14.22 1.53 -11.86
C GLU A 265 13.15 1.20 -12.92
N LEU A 266 11.92 1.63 -12.69
CA LEU A 266 10.80 1.50 -13.62
C LEU A 266 10.76 2.62 -14.69
N LEU A 267 11.64 3.62 -14.55
CA LEU A 267 11.90 4.63 -15.57
C LEU A 267 13.37 4.65 -15.96
N GLN A 268 13.60 4.76 -17.26
CA GLN A 268 14.88 5.16 -17.85
C GLN A 268 14.79 6.61 -18.33
N PHE A 269 15.89 7.36 -18.17
CA PHE A 269 15.98 8.76 -18.57
C PHE A 269 16.92 8.93 -19.76
N GLY A 270 16.39 9.45 -20.87
CA GLY A 270 17.09 9.68 -22.13
C GLY A 270 17.77 11.04 -22.21
N ALA A 271 17.77 11.64 -23.41
CA ALA A 271 18.32 12.99 -23.63
C ALA A 271 17.57 14.05 -22.81
N ALA A 272 18.19 15.21 -22.63
CA ALA A 272 17.48 16.39 -22.12
C ALA A 272 16.31 16.69 -23.06
N ALA A 273 15.13 16.92 -22.50
CA ALA A 273 13.97 17.25 -23.31
C ALA A 273 14.23 18.58 -24.04
N PRO A 274 13.82 18.70 -25.32
CA PRO A 274 13.88 19.98 -26.00
C PRO A 274 13.07 20.98 -25.16
N GLY A 275 13.69 22.11 -24.81
CA GLY A 275 13.01 23.20 -24.10
C GLY A 275 11.74 23.60 -24.86
N PRO A 276 10.75 24.22 -24.21
CA PRO A 276 9.51 24.61 -24.87
C PRO A 276 9.86 25.52 -26.04
N ALA A 277 9.86 24.97 -27.26
CA ALA A 277 9.91 25.76 -28.47
C ALA A 277 8.64 26.59 -28.44
N ALA A 278 8.80 27.91 -28.28
CA ALA A 278 7.77 28.85 -28.62
C ALA A 278 7.25 28.45 -30.00
N SER A 279 6.01 28.01 -30.07
CA SER A 279 5.31 27.80 -31.32
C SER A 279 5.14 29.18 -31.97
N ALA A 280 6.18 29.62 -32.67
CA ALA A 280 6.11 30.70 -33.63
C ALA A 280 5.42 30.12 -34.86
N ALA A 281 4.09 30.06 -34.80
CA ALA A 281 3.28 29.96 -36.00
C ALA A 281 3.47 31.26 -36.78
N THR A 282 4.13 31.11 -37.92
CA THR A 282 4.26 32.06 -39.01
C THR A 282 2.89 32.62 -39.40
N ALA A 283 2.63 33.88 -39.09
CA ALA A 283 1.61 34.67 -39.76
C ALA A 283 2.19 36.05 -40.05
N THR A 284 2.37 36.28 -41.34
CA THR A 284 2.95 37.45 -42.00
C THR A 284 2.27 38.78 -41.65
N ALA A 285 3.12 39.74 -41.27
CA ALA A 285 3.08 41.18 -41.52
C ALA A 285 1.76 41.86 -41.97
N LYS A 286 1.35 42.87 -41.20
CA LYS A 286 1.28 44.24 -41.72
C LYS A 286 1.49 45.27 -40.61
N ALA A 287 2.66 45.89 -40.63
CA ALA A 287 2.95 47.10 -39.87
C ALA A 287 2.39 48.31 -40.60
N THR A 288 1.79 49.25 -39.87
CA THR A 288 1.76 50.65 -40.26
C THR A 288 1.94 51.47 -38.99
N THR A 289 3.09 52.11 -38.94
CA THR A 289 3.59 53.04 -37.92
C THR A 289 2.96 54.41 -38.05
N THR A 290 2.75 55.08 -36.91
CA THR A 290 3.08 56.49 -36.56
C THR A 290 2.16 56.90 -35.38
N GLY A 291 2.59 57.54 -34.29
CA GLY A 291 3.90 58.05 -33.92
C GLY A 291 3.88 58.56 -32.46
N THR A 292 5.07 58.53 -31.87
CA THR A 292 5.73 59.55 -31.03
C THR A 292 5.13 60.11 -29.72
N ALA A 293 6.03 60.05 -28.71
CA ALA A 293 6.21 60.94 -27.55
C ALA A 293 5.24 60.74 -26.35
N THR A 294 5.64 60.72 -25.08
CA THR A 294 6.88 61.13 -24.39
C THR A 294 6.93 60.44 -23.02
N ALA A 295 8.13 60.23 -22.48
CA ALA A 295 8.38 59.73 -21.14
C ALA A 295 8.04 60.78 -20.07
N THR A 296 7.48 60.37 -18.93
CA THR A 296 7.88 60.89 -17.61
C THR A 296 7.46 59.92 -16.49
N ALA A 297 8.39 59.71 -15.56
CA ALA A 297 8.24 58.94 -14.33
C ALA A 297 7.29 59.60 -13.31
N ALA A 298 6.63 58.80 -12.46
CA ALA A 298 6.60 58.95 -10.99
C ALA A 298 5.54 58.03 -10.36
N SER A 299 5.93 57.34 -9.29
CA SER A 299 5.09 56.58 -8.36
C SER A 299 4.02 57.44 -7.67
N PRO A 300 2.98 56.81 -7.09
CA PRO A 300 2.42 57.32 -5.85
C PRO A 300 2.39 56.25 -4.74
N THR A 301 3.02 56.61 -3.62
CA THR A 301 2.88 56.03 -2.27
C THR A 301 1.61 56.61 -1.60
N PRO A 302 0.96 55.93 -0.65
CA PRO A 302 -0.41 56.23 -0.25
C PRO A 302 -0.49 57.35 0.81
N THR A 303 -1.60 58.09 0.78
CA THR A 303 -1.97 59.13 1.75
C THR A 303 -2.78 58.54 2.93
N PRO A 304 -2.79 59.19 4.11
CA PRO A 304 -3.14 58.58 5.39
C PRO A 304 -4.64 58.67 5.72
N ILE A 305 -5.14 57.66 6.44
CA ILE A 305 -6.50 57.62 7.01
C ILE A 305 -6.46 58.28 8.41
N PRO A 306 -7.37 59.20 8.74
CA PRO A 306 -7.41 59.83 10.06
C PRO A 306 -8.01 58.90 11.14
N ALA A 307 -7.40 58.95 12.33
CA ALA A 307 -7.81 58.22 13.52
C ALA A 307 -9.20 58.65 14.03
N ARG A 308 -10.04 57.66 14.39
CA ARG A 308 -11.27 57.86 15.16
C ARG A 308 -11.13 57.21 16.54
N THR A 309 -11.30 58.03 17.56
CA THR A 309 -11.34 57.70 19.00
C THR A 309 -12.52 56.78 19.33
N PRO A 310 -12.41 55.84 20.30
CA PRO A 310 -13.47 54.90 20.65
C PRO A 310 -14.55 55.51 21.57
N ALA A 311 -15.80 55.12 21.35
CA ALA A 311 -16.96 55.43 22.19
C ALA A 311 -17.27 54.25 23.15
N PRO A 312 -17.91 54.49 24.32
CA PRO A 312 -17.93 53.55 25.44
C PRO A 312 -18.91 52.37 25.26
N VAL A 313 -18.52 51.25 25.87
CA VAL A 313 -19.22 49.96 25.91
C VAL A 313 -20.53 50.06 26.71
N ARG A 314 -21.64 49.62 26.12
CA ARG A 314 -22.93 49.39 26.78
C ARG A 314 -23.03 47.91 27.21
N PRO A 315 -23.59 47.59 28.39
CA PRO A 315 -23.71 46.21 28.87
C PRO A 315 -24.81 45.43 28.12
N PRO A 316 -24.72 44.09 28.04
CA PRO A 316 -25.70 43.26 27.33
C PRO A 316 -27.00 43.12 28.10
N THR A 317 -28.12 43.26 27.38
CA THR A 317 -29.48 42.96 27.84
C THR A 317 -29.70 41.44 27.99
N PRO A 318 -30.45 41.00 29.01
CA PRO A 318 -30.72 39.58 29.26
C PRO A 318 -31.77 39.02 28.28
N VAL A 319 -31.50 37.82 27.75
CA VAL A 319 -32.44 37.01 26.96
C VAL A 319 -33.48 36.38 27.90
N PRO A 320 -34.80 36.38 27.57
CA PRO A 320 -35.84 35.90 28.46
C PRO A 320 -35.91 34.38 28.55
N ARG A 321 -36.19 33.91 29.76
CA ARG A 321 -36.42 32.50 30.16
C ARG A 321 -37.74 31.99 29.55
N PRO A 322 -37.82 30.75 29.02
CA PRO A 322 -39.08 30.20 28.54
C PRO A 322 -40.07 29.95 29.70
N PRO A 323 -41.40 30.03 29.45
CA PRO A 323 -42.41 29.95 30.49
C PRO A 323 -42.58 28.53 31.06
N PRO A 324 -43.09 28.40 32.30
CA PRO A 324 -43.27 27.12 32.95
C PRO A 324 -44.49 26.40 32.36
N GLN A 325 -44.30 25.22 31.77
CA GLN A 325 -45.42 24.35 31.39
C GLN A 325 -45.94 23.58 32.62
N ALA A 326 -47.26 23.67 32.79
CA ALA A 326 -48.04 23.09 33.86
C ALA A 326 -48.03 21.56 33.88
N ALA A 327 -48.22 20.99 35.07
CA ALA A 327 -48.25 19.57 35.33
C ALA A 327 -49.61 18.90 35.05
N LYS A 328 -49.52 17.61 34.65
CA LYS A 328 -50.48 16.48 34.61
C LYS A 328 -50.97 16.06 33.20
N PRO A 329 -51.25 14.76 32.94
CA PRO A 329 -51.37 13.62 33.88
C PRO A 329 -50.41 12.45 33.64
N ALA A 330 -50.20 11.64 34.67
CA ALA A 330 -49.45 10.39 34.61
C ALA A 330 -50.24 9.29 33.87
N ALA A 331 -49.63 8.74 32.82
CA ALA A 331 -49.92 7.43 32.21
C ALA A 331 -48.79 7.07 31.22
N PRO A 332 -48.56 5.79 30.90
CA PRO A 332 -48.35 4.63 31.75
C PRO A 332 -46.83 4.39 31.98
N ALA A 333 -46.48 3.42 32.82
CA ALA A 333 -45.09 3.01 33.01
C ALA A 333 -44.39 2.76 31.64
N LYS A 334 -43.21 3.36 31.45
CA LYS A 334 -42.27 2.95 30.37
C LYS A 334 -42.21 1.42 30.37
N PRO A 335 -42.30 0.75 29.20
CA PRO A 335 -41.86 -0.63 29.11
C PRO A 335 -40.46 -0.68 29.70
N ALA A 336 -40.28 -1.52 30.72
CA ALA A 336 -38.97 -1.77 31.28
C ALA A 336 -37.99 -1.99 30.13
N ALA A 337 -36.87 -1.26 30.14
CA ALA A 337 -35.77 -1.54 29.23
C ALA A 337 -35.53 -3.05 29.25
N PRO A 338 -35.43 -3.73 28.08
CA PRO A 338 -35.19 -5.16 28.06
C PRO A 338 -33.95 -5.41 28.90
N LYS A 339 -34.10 -6.21 29.97
CA LYS A 339 -32.97 -6.67 30.77
C LYS A 339 -31.93 -7.21 29.79
N PRO A 340 -30.64 -6.87 29.92
CA PRO A 340 -29.64 -7.47 29.07
C PRO A 340 -29.74 -8.99 29.24
N PRO A 341 -29.84 -9.76 28.16
CA PRO A 341 -29.86 -11.20 28.27
C PRO A 341 -28.54 -11.64 28.93
N THR A 342 -28.64 -12.16 30.14
CA THR A 342 -27.52 -12.82 30.85
C THR A 342 -27.31 -14.25 30.38
N ASP A 343 -28.12 -14.71 29.42
CA ASP A 343 -28.06 -16.08 28.91
C ASP A 343 -27.09 -16.13 27.72
N ALA A 344 -26.06 -16.97 27.84
CA ALA A 344 -25.01 -17.13 26.82
C ALA A 344 -25.57 -17.37 25.40
N ALA A 345 -26.72 -18.03 25.29
CA ALA A 345 -27.41 -18.29 24.02
C ALA A 345 -27.91 -16.99 23.35
N ALA A 346 -28.48 -16.06 24.12
CA ALA A 346 -29.01 -14.81 23.59
C ALA A 346 -27.89 -13.81 23.22
N LEU A 347 -26.74 -13.88 23.89
CA LEU A 347 -25.55 -13.12 23.50
C LEU A 347 -24.92 -13.68 22.21
N GLN A 348 -24.90 -15.01 22.05
CA GLN A 348 -24.45 -15.66 20.81
C GLN A 348 -25.37 -15.30 19.63
N GLU A 349 -26.70 -15.36 19.81
CA GLU A 349 -27.66 -14.96 18.77
C GLU A 349 -27.51 -13.49 18.38
N LEU A 350 -27.27 -12.61 19.36
CA LEU A 350 -26.99 -11.20 19.08
C LEU A 350 -25.70 -11.06 18.27
N HIS A 351 -24.62 -11.71 18.70
CA HIS A 351 -23.32 -11.72 18.01
C HIS A 351 -23.47 -12.15 16.54
N ASP A 352 -24.12 -13.28 16.31
CA ASP A 352 -24.28 -13.85 14.96
C ASP A 352 -25.16 -12.97 14.07
N ARG A 353 -26.16 -12.31 14.65
CA ARG A 353 -27.02 -11.35 13.94
C ARG A 353 -26.25 -10.10 13.55
N ILE A 354 -25.54 -9.45 14.49
CA ILE A 354 -24.84 -8.19 14.21
C ILE A 354 -23.58 -8.38 13.37
N ALA A 355 -22.98 -9.58 13.39
CA ALA A 355 -21.88 -9.93 12.50
C ALA A 355 -22.29 -9.88 11.03
N LYS A 356 -23.55 -10.19 10.71
CA LYS A 356 -24.09 -10.18 9.33
C LYS A 356 -24.89 -8.92 8.98
N ALA A 357 -25.14 -8.05 9.97
CA ALA A 357 -25.94 -6.85 9.81
C ALA A 357 -25.12 -5.66 9.32
N ASP A 358 -25.77 -4.71 8.64
CA ASP A 358 -25.14 -3.45 8.28
C ASP A 358 -24.86 -2.58 9.52
N HIS A 359 -24.05 -1.50 9.40
CA HIS A 359 -23.69 -0.70 10.58
C HIS A 359 -24.89 -0.01 11.24
N PHE A 360 -25.97 0.29 10.50
CA PHE A 360 -27.18 0.91 11.06
C PHE A 360 -28.00 -0.14 11.83
N GLU A 361 -28.16 -1.32 11.25
CA GLU A 361 -28.83 -2.47 11.84
C GLU A 361 -28.08 -3.00 13.08
N ALA A 362 -26.75 -3.01 13.06
CA ALA A 362 -25.92 -3.39 14.20
C ALA A 362 -26.15 -2.48 15.42
N LEU A 363 -26.36 -1.17 15.19
CA LEU A 363 -26.71 -0.21 16.24
C LEU A 363 -28.22 -0.13 16.54
N GLY A 364 -29.05 -0.87 15.79
CA GLY A 364 -30.51 -0.86 15.94
C GLY A 364 -31.17 0.47 15.54
N VAL A 365 -30.56 1.24 14.64
CA VAL A 365 -31.06 2.53 14.16
C VAL A 365 -31.46 2.45 12.69
N LYS A 366 -32.36 3.33 12.25
CA LYS A 366 -32.72 3.43 10.84
C LYS A 366 -31.59 4.09 10.03
N ARG A 367 -31.53 3.83 8.72
CA ARG A 367 -30.52 4.42 7.82
C ARG A 367 -30.60 5.95 7.71
N ASP A 368 -31.80 6.50 7.90
CA ASP A 368 -32.07 7.94 7.95
C ASP A 368 -31.88 8.56 9.35
N ALA A 369 -31.44 7.78 10.35
CA ALA A 369 -31.28 8.27 11.71
C ALA A 369 -30.25 9.42 11.79
N PRO A 370 -30.58 10.53 12.47
CA PRO A 370 -29.65 11.63 12.67
C PRO A 370 -28.50 11.22 13.59
N ALA A 371 -27.33 11.86 13.44
CA ALA A 371 -26.12 11.55 14.20
C ALA A 371 -26.32 11.53 15.73
N ALA A 372 -27.21 12.39 16.25
CA ALA A 372 -27.58 12.41 17.66
C ALA A 372 -28.26 11.09 18.13
N GLN A 373 -29.06 10.46 17.27
CA GLN A 373 -29.73 9.19 17.54
C GLN A 373 -28.75 8.01 17.45
N VAL A 374 -27.85 8.02 16.45
CA VAL A 374 -26.76 7.03 16.33
C VAL A 374 -25.87 7.09 17.58
N LYS A 375 -25.54 8.29 18.05
CA LYS A 375 -24.76 8.52 19.28
C LYS A 375 -25.45 7.94 20.50
N ALA A 376 -26.72 8.28 20.69
CA ALA A 376 -27.50 7.79 21.82
C ALA A 376 -27.60 6.25 21.82
N ALA A 377 -27.83 5.63 20.66
CA ALA A 377 -27.93 4.18 20.52
C ALA A 377 -26.60 3.49 20.86
N TYR A 378 -25.48 3.97 20.32
CA TYR A 378 -24.16 3.43 20.63
C TYR A 378 -23.83 3.52 22.13
N PHE A 379 -24.01 4.69 22.76
CA PHE A 379 -23.69 4.83 24.19
C PHE A 379 -24.60 3.99 25.09
N GLN A 380 -25.84 3.71 24.69
CA GLN A 380 -26.70 2.78 25.41
C GLN A 380 -26.20 1.35 25.30
N LEU A 381 -25.84 0.89 24.10
CA LEU A 381 -25.34 -0.46 23.86
C LEU A 381 -23.93 -0.67 24.46
N ALA A 382 -23.05 0.32 24.36
CA ALA A 382 -21.71 0.29 24.93
C ALA A 382 -21.71 0.14 26.46
N ARG A 383 -22.70 0.74 27.16
CA ARG A 383 -22.87 0.55 28.61
C ARG A 383 -23.32 -0.85 28.99
N VAL A 384 -24.05 -1.52 28.11
CA VAL A 384 -24.61 -2.85 28.34
C VAL A 384 -23.60 -3.94 27.99
N TYR A 385 -22.86 -3.77 26.90
CA TYR A 385 -21.93 -4.76 26.36
C TYR A 385 -20.46 -4.44 26.67
N HIS A 386 -20.17 -3.51 27.59
CA HIS A 386 -18.79 -3.24 28.00
C HIS A 386 -18.12 -4.52 28.55
N PRO A 387 -16.86 -4.83 28.21
CA PRO A 387 -16.16 -6.02 28.72
C PRO A 387 -16.16 -6.10 30.26
N ASP A 388 -16.12 -4.95 30.94
CA ASP A 388 -16.16 -4.85 32.41
C ASP A 388 -17.58 -4.85 33.02
N ALA A 389 -18.63 -4.87 32.22
CA ALA A 389 -20.02 -4.94 32.72
C ALA A 389 -20.43 -6.37 33.13
N GLY A 390 -19.53 -7.35 32.99
CA GLY A 390 -19.76 -8.75 33.32
C GLY A 390 -19.81 -9.04 34.82
N ALA A 391 -20.58 -10.07 35.19
CA ALA A 391 -20.60 -10.56 36.56
C ALA A 391 -19.25 -11.22 36.94
N PRO A 392 -18.78 -11.06 38.20
CA PRO A 392 -17.63 -11.82 38.69
C PRO A 392 -17.87 -13.34 38.57
N GLY A 393 -16.98 -14.06 37.88
CA GLY A 393 -17.09 -15.50 37.65
C GLY A 393 -17.73 -15.94 36.32
N GLU A 394 -18.03 -15.01 35.42
CA GLU A 394 -18.61 -15.34 34.12
C GLU A 394 -17.67 -16.20 33.24
N PRO A 395 -18.21 -17.21 32.50
CA PRO A 395 -17.43 -18.05 31.60
C PRO A 395 -16.64 -17.24 30.57
N GLU A 396 -15.41 -17.66 30.28
CA GLU A 396 -14.51 -16.98 29.35
C GLU A 396 -15.11 -16.85 27.93
N THR A 397 -15.95 -17.81 27.52
CA THR A 397 -16.68 -17.78 26.25
C THR A 397 -17.67 -16.61 26.17
N VAL A 398 -18.40 -16.33 27.24
CA VAL A 398 -19.37 -15.22 27.31
C VAL A 398 -18.64 -13.88 27.35
N LYS A 399 -17.49 -13.82 28.04
CA LYS A 399 -16.62 -12.62 28.04
C LYS A 399 -16.08 -12.30 26.65
N LYS A 400 -15.62 -13.32 25.91
CA LYS A 400 -15.18 -13.17 24.52
C LYS A 400 -16.30 -12.69 23.61
N LEU A 401 -17.47 -13.33 23.67
CA LEU A 401 -18.64 -12.93 22.88
C LEU A 401 -19.10 -11.49 23.19
N ARG A 402 -19.05 -11.08 24.47
CA ARG A 402 -19.36 -9.70 24.84
C ARG A 402 -18.35 -8.72 24.24
N ALA A 403 -17.06 -9.04 24.32
CA ALA A 403 -16.00 -8.23 23.73
C ALA A 403 -16.15 -8.12 22.20
N ASP A 404 -16.50 -9.21 21.53
CA ASP A 404 -16.73 -9.26 20.08
C ASP A 404 -17.95 -8.42 19.68
N VAL A 405 -19.05 -8.52 20.44
CA VAL A 405 -20.25 -7.67 20.27
C VAL A 405 -19.89 -6.20 20.47
N PHE A 406 -19.14 -5.88 21.51
CA PHE A 406 -18.70 -4.51 21.79
C PHE A 406 -17.82 -3.94 20.66
N ALA A 407 -16.87 -4.73 20.17
CA ALA A 407 -16.01 -4.35 19.06
C ALA A 407 -16.82 -4.07 17.79
N ARG A 408 -17.79 -4.93 17.45
CA ARG A 408 -18.68 -4.77 16.29
C ARG A 408 -19.54 -3.50 16.36
N LEU A 409 -20.02 -3.15 17.56
CA LEU A 409 -20.76 -1.92 17.82
C LEU A 409 -19.86 -0.68 17.73
N GLY A 410 -18.63 -0.77 18.22
CA GLY A 410 -17.62 0.29 18.13
C GLY A 410 -17.20 0.58 16.70
N GLU A 411 -17.05 -0.45 15.87
CA GLU A 411 -16.80 -0.32 14.44
C GLU A 411 -17.96 0.41 13.73
N ALA A 412 -19.20 -0.02 13.96
CA ALA A 412 -20.39 0.61 13.39
C ALA A 412 -20.48 2.10 13.80
N TRP A 413 -20.20 2.42 15.07
CA TRP A 413 -20.13 3.79 15.54
C TRP A 413 -19.00 4.58 14.88
N GLY A 414 -17.81 3.99 14.71
CA GLY A 414 -16.67 4.64 14.06
C GLY A 414 -16.92 5.06 12.61
N VAL A 415 -17.79 4.34 11.90
CA VAL A 415 -18.22 4.68 10.54
C VAL A 415 -19.39 5.68 10.54
N LEU A 416 -20.39 5.47 11.41
CA LEU A 416 -21.63 6.25 11.38
C LEU A 416 -21.59 7.58 12.16
N SER A 417 -20.60 7.76 13.04
CA SER A 417 -20.45 8.99 13.83
C SER A 417 -19.81 10.15 13.07
N ASP A 418 -19.05 9.85 12.01
CA ASP A 418 -18.40 10.82 11.16
C ASP A 418 -19.21 11.03 9.87
N GLU A 419 -19.53 12.28 9.54
CA GLU A 419 -20.42 12.59 8.41
C GLU A 419 -19.80 12.20 7.06
N ALA A 420 -18.49 12.31 6.90
CA ALA A 420 -17.80 11.97 5.65
C ALA A 420 -17.76 10.45 5.43
N ARG A 421 -17.39 9.69 6.48
CA ARG A 421 -17.39 8.22 6.44
C ARG A 421 -18.80 7.65 6.32
N ARG A 422 -19.79 8.28 6.97
CA ARG A 422 -21.21 7.91 6.84
C ARG A 422 -21.70 8.13 5.41
N ALA A 423 -21.33 9.24 4.77
CA ALA A 423 -21.68 9.52 3.38
C ALA A 423 -21.04 8.51 2.42
N GLU A 424 -19.76 8.18 2.61
CA GLU A 424 -19.05 7.15 1.84
C GLU A 424 -19.71 5.77 2.00
N TYR A 425 -20.04 5.39 3.24
CA TYR A 425 -20.72 4.13 3.54
C TYR A 425 -22.13 4.06 2.93
N LEU A 426 -22.90 5.15 2.97
CA LEU A 426 -24.21 5.24 2.30
C LEU A 426 -24.08 5.13 0.78
N GLN A 427 -23.03 5.69 0.18
CA GLN A 427 -22.75 5.51 -1.25
C GLN A 427 -22.40 4.06 -1.59
N GLN A 428 -21.61 3.39 -0.76
CA GLN A 428 -21.29 1.96 -0.91
C GLN A 428 -22.56 1.09 -0.82
N LEU A 429 -23.45 1.36 0.14
CA LEU A 429 -24.74 0.68 0.27
C LEU A 429 -25.68 0.95 -0.91
N ALA A 430 -25.70 2.18 -1.44
CA ALA A 430 -26.53 2.57 -2.58
C ALA A 430 -26.08 1.95 -3.91
N SER A 431 -24.78 1.65 -4.06
CA SER A 431 -24.24 0.96 -5.23
C SER A 431 -24.54 -0.56 -5.29
N GLY A 432 -25.34 -1.09 -4.36
CA GLY A 432 -25.72 -2.50 -4.35
C GLY A 432 -24.59 -3.41 -3.87
N GLY A 433 -24.08 -3.14 -2.67
CA GLY A 433 -22.99 -3.88 -2.05
C GLY A 433 -23.18 -5.39 -2.11
N ALA A 434 -22.26 -6.07 -2.79
CA ALA A 434 -22.02 -7.48 -2.59
C ALA A 434 -21.73 -7.71 -1.11
N ALA A 435 -22.38 -8.74 -0.55
CA ALA A 435 -22.08 -9.25 0.78
C ALA A 435 -20.57 -9.39 0.95
N ASP A 436 -20.08 -8.87 2.08
CA ASP A 436 -18.76 -9.10 2.69
C ASP A 436 -17.77 -9.82 1.77
N VAL A 437 -17.21 -9.07 0.82
CA VAL A 437 -16.18 -9.60 -0.06
C VAL A 437 -14.91 -9.67 0.78
N ASP A 438 -14.68 -10.84 1.39
CA ASP A 438 -13.46 -11.14 2.12
C ASP A 438 -12.26 -11.02 1.16
N VAL A 439 -11.63 -9.85 1.17
CA VAL A 439 -10.47 -9.53 0.34
C VAL A 439 -9.33 -10.51 0.61
N SER A 440 -9.23 -11.06 1.84
CA SER A 440 -8.27 -12.09 2.18
C SER A 440 -8.58 -13.41 1.46
N ALA A 441 -9.86 -13.82 1.42
CA ALA A 441 -10.30 -14.99 0.68
C ALA A 441 -10.05 -14.85 -0.84
N ILE A 442 -10.24 -13.67 -1.42
CA ILE A 442 -9.90 -13.40 -2.83
C ILE A 442 -8.40 -13.59 -3.08
N PHE A 443 -7.54 -12.97 -2.27
CA PHE A 443 -6.09 -13.13 -2.44
C PHE A 443 -5.65 -14.58 -2.24
N LYS A 444 -6.27 -15.32 -1.31
CA LYS A 444 -5.97 -16.72 -1.09
C LYS A 444 -6.44 -17.60 -2.24
N ALA A 445 -7.61 -17.32 -2.81
CA ALA A 445 -8.11 -18.00 -4.00
C ALA A 445 -7.16 -17.79 -5.19
N GLU A 446 -6.65 -16.57 -5.37
CA GLU A 446 -5.69 -16.23 -6.43
C GLU A 446 -4.34 -16.96 -6.24
N GLU A 447 -3.82 -17.03 -5.01
CA GLU A 447 -2.60 -17.79 -4.70
C GLU A 447 -2.76 -19.28 -5.06
N LEU A 448 -3.88 -19.88 -4.66
CA LEU A 448 -4.20 -21.27 -4.97
C LEU A 448 -4.36 -21.51 -6.47
N PHE A 449 -4.97 -20.57 -7.18
CA PHE A 449 -5.12 -20.62 -8.62
C PHE A 449 -3.77 -20.58 -9.34
N GLN A 450 -2.88 -19.64 -8.96
CA GLN A 450 -1.53 -19.56 -9.51
C GLN A 450 -0.76 -20.87 -9.31
N ARG A 451 -0.82 -21.45 -8.09
CA ARG A 451 -0.25 -22.77 -7.80
C ARG A 451 -0.86 -23.85 -8.70
N ALA A 452 -2.18 -23.87 -8.88
CA ALA A 452 -2.86 -24.84 -9.73
C ALA A 452 -2.41 -24.76 -11.19
N THR A 453 -2.24 -23.56 -11.77
CA THR A 453 -1.76 -23.41 -13.16
C THR A 453 -0.35 -23.99 -13.35
N VAL A 454 0.53 -23.85 -12.35
CA VAL A 454 1.86 -24.47 -12.34
C VAL A 454 1.74 -25.99 -12.27
N LEU A 455 0.88 -26.52 -11.39
CA LEU A 455 0.65 -27.95 -11.24
C LEU A 455 0.10 -28.60 -12.53
N VAL A 456 -0.82 -27.94 -13.23
CA VAL A 456 -1.30 -28.40 -14.55
C VAL A 456 -0.16 -28.46 -15.56
N ARG A 457 0.72 -27.45 -15.59
CA ARG A 457 1.89 -27.44 -16.50
C ARG A 457 2.91 -28.53 -16.17
N THR A 458 3.09 -28.85 -14.90
CA THR A 458 3.96 -29.95 -14.45
C THR A 458 3.28 -31.31 -14.45
N ARG A 459 2.06 -31.40 -15.00
CA ARG A 459 1.23 -32.62 -15.11
C ARG A 459 0.82 -33.25 -13.78
N GLN A 460 0.81 -32.49 -12.70
CA GLN A 460 0.33 -32.90 -11.38
C GLN A 460 -1.17 -32.55 -11.26
N TYR A 461 -2.02 -33.27 -12.00
CA TYR A 461 -3.42 -32.89 -12.19
C TYR A 461 -4.28 -33.08 -10.95
N GLU A 462 -4.01 -34.11 -10.15
CA GLU A 462 -4.73 -34.41 -8.92
C GLU A 462 -4.54 -33.28 -7.89
N ALA A 463 -3.29 -32.86 -7.69
CA ALA A 463 -2.96 -31.73 -6.82
C ALA A 463 -3.51 -30.40 -7.36
N ALA A 464 -3.59 -30.24 -8.69
CA ALA A 464 -4.20 -29.07 -9.32
C ALA A 464 -5.71 -29.00 -9.05
N LEU A 465 -6.40 -30.15 -9.14
CA LEU A 465 -7.84 -30.24 -8.88
C LEU A 465 -8.18 -29.89 -7.43
N GLU A 466 -7.36 -30.32 -6.47
CA GLU A 466 -7.52 -29.95 -5.05
C GLU A 466 -7.38 -28.44 -4.85
N ALA A 467 -6.31 -27.83 -5.38
CA ALA A 467 -6.06 -26.40 -5.27
C ALA A 467 -7.19 -25.57 -5.93
N LEU A 468 -7.69 -26.01 -7.08
CA LEU A 468 -8.81 -25.34 -7.78
C LEU A 468 -10.13 -25.48 -7.01
N ALA A 469 -10.40 -26.64 -6.41
CA ALA A 469 -11.58 -26.83 -5.58
C ALA A 469 -11.56 -25.94 -4.34
N GLU A 470 -10.39 -25.71 -3.75
CA GLU A 470 -10.22 -24.78 -2.63
C GLU A 470 -10.36 -23.32 -3.07
N ALA A 471 -9.78 -22.93 -4.20
CA ALA A 471 -9.94 -21.59 -4.77
C ALA A 471 -11.41 -21.24 -5.05
N MET A 472 -12.17 -22.20 -5.60
CA MET A 472 -13.61 -22.01 -5.87
C MET A 472 -14.47 -21.88 -4.60
N LYS A 473 -14.04 -22.46 -3.48
CA LYS A 473 -14.75 -22.27 -2.19
C LYS A 473 -14.55 -20.85 -1.66
N LEU A 474 -13.35 -20.31 -1.85
CA LEU A 474 -12.95 -19.00 -1.35
C LEU A 474 -13.48 -17.86 -2.23
N ASN A 475 -13.53 -18.07 -3.55
CA ASN A 475 -14.11 -17.11 -4.49
C ASN A 475 -14.95 -17.82 -5.57
N PRO A 476 -16.25 -18.07 -5.29
CA PRO A 476 -17.15 -18.79 -6.21
C PRO A 476 -17.50 -18.01 -7.49
N GLU A 477 -17.30 -16.69 -7.49
CA GLU A 477 -17.70 -15.82 -8.59
C GLU A 477 -16.72 -15.87 -9.77
N GLU A 478 -15.49 -16.37 -9.57
CA GLU A 478 -14.45 -16.42 -10.59
C GLU A 478 -14.63 -17.60 -11.56
N PRO A 479 -15.06 -17.36 -12.82
CA PRO A 479 -15.38 -18.44 -13.75
C PRO A 479 -14.14 -19.16 -14.29
N GLU A 480 -12.96 -18.51 -14.26
CA GLU A 480 -11.72 -19.09 -14.79
C GLU A 480 -11.26 -20.31 -13.97
N PHE A 481 -11.54 -20.36 -12.67
CA PHE A 481 -11.22 -21.54 -11.85
C PHE A 481 -11.93 -22.80 -12.37
N GLY A 482 -13.20 -22.64 -12.78
CA GLY A 482 -13.97 -23.72 -13.39
C GLY A 482 -13.40 -24.17 -14.74
N VAL A 483 -12.86 -23.25 -15.54
CA VAL A 483 -12.21 -23.55 -16.83
C VAL A 483 -10.97 -24.44 -16.62
N TRP A 484 -10.08 -24.04 -15.71
CA TRP A 484 -8.86 -24.81 -15.44
C TRP A 484 -9.16 -26.16 -14.78
N LYS A 485 -10.19 -26.22 -13.93
CA LYS A 485 -10.64 -27.48 -13.33
C LYS A 485 -11.19 -28.44 -14.38
N ALA A 486 -12.07 -27.95 -15.25
CA ALA A 486 -12.64 -28.74 -16.35
C ALA A 486 -11.57 -29.27 -17.31
N TRP A 487 -10.48 -28.52 -17.52
CA TRP A 487 -9.32 -28.96 -18.29
C TRP A 487 -8.54 -30.06 -17.57
N ALA A 488 -8.24 -29.90 -16.28
CA ALA A 488 -7.55 -30.92 -15.49
C ALA A 488 -8.37 -32.22 -15.40
N GLU A 489 -9.70 -32.14 -15.21
CA GLU A 489 -10.62 -33.28 -15.23
C GLU A 489 -10.62 -34.01 -16.58
N PHE A 490 -10.54 -33.26 -17.69
CA PHE A 490 -10.43 -33.85 -19.02
C PHE A 490 -9.12 -34.64 -19.20
N LEU A 491 -8.01 -34.12 -18.69
CA LEU A 491 -6.70 -34.77 -18.81
C LEU A 491 -6.62 -36.08 -18.02
N THR A 492 -7.32 -36.17 -16.88
CA THR A 492 -7.36 -37.36 -16.01
C THR A 492 -8.50 -38.32 -16.35
N ALA A 493 -9.46 -37.93 -17.18
CA ALA A 493 -10.60 -38.78 -17.52
C ALA A 493 -10.21 -40.04 -18.30
N ALA A 494 -10.77 -41.19 -17.86
CA ALA A 494 -10.66 -42.46 -18.57
C ALA A 494 -11.37 -42.42 -19.94
N ASP A 495 -12.57 -41.81 -19.99
CA ASP A 495 -13.31 -41.55 -21.23
C ASP A 495 -13.26 -40.06 -21.58
N ARG A 496 -12.22 -39.68 -22.32
CA ARG A 496 -12.01 -38.31 -22.78
C ARG A 496 -13.09 -37.83 -23.74
N LYS A 497 -13.72 -38.72 -24.51
CA LYS A 497 -14.76 -38.33 -25.46
C LYS A 497 -16.03 -37.89 -24.73
N ARG A 498 -16.43 -38.65 -23.70
CA ARG A 498 -17.54 -38.28 -22.82
C ARG A 498 -17.21 -37.04 -22.01
N GLN A 499 -16.02 -36.97 -21.39
CA GLN A 499 -15.61 -35.84 -20.57
C GLN A 499 -15.49 -34.54 -21.37
N GLN A 500 -15.14 -34.61 -22.66
CA GLN A 500 -15.04 -33.43 -23.51
C GLN A 500 -16.34 -32.61 -23.54
N SER A 501 -17.48 -33.29 -23.66
CA SER A 501 -18.79 -32.62 -23.69
C SER A 501 -19.12 -31.90 -22.38
N ALA A 502 -18.82 -32.54 -21.24
CA ALA A 502 -19.08 -31.98 -19.91
C ALA A 502 -18.16 -30.77 -19.63
N SER A 503 -16.86 -30.92 -19.86
CA SER A 503 -15.88 -29.86 -19.68
C SER A 503 -16.12 -28.68 -20.64
N ALA A 504 -16.51 -28.95 -21.89
CA ALA A 504 -16.84 -27.90 -22.85
C ALA A 504 -18.07 -27.09 -22.42
N ALA A 505 -19.08 -27.72 -21.83
CA ALA A 505 -20.26 -27.03 -21.30
C ALA A 505 -19.89 -26.04 -20.17
N VAL A 506 -18.98 -26.43 -19.27
CA VAL A 506 -18.45 -25.55 -18.22
C VAL A 506 -17.71 -24.35 -18.82
N MET A 507 -16.84 -24.60 -19.81
CA MET A 507 -16.07 -23.53 -20.46
C MET A 507 -16.96 -22.57 -21.26
N GLU A 508 -17.98 -23.05 -21.98
CA GLU A 508 -18.92 -22.17 -22.68
C GLU A 508 -19.82 -21.40 -21.70
N ALA A 509 -20.15 -21.96 -20.53
CA ALA A 509 -20.83 -21.22 -19.48
C ALA A 509 -19.94 -20.11 -18.89
N ALA A 510 -18.65 -20.38 -18.69
CA ALA A 510 -17.68 -19.38 -18.26
C ALA A 510 -17.52 -18.27 -19.30
N LEU A 511 -17.46 -18.60 -20.60
CA LEU A 511 -17.37 -17.62 -21.69
C LEU A 511 -18.59 -16.69 -21.80
N LYS A 512 -19.77 -17.11 -21.34
CA LYS A 512 -20.95 -16.23 -21.24
C LYS A 512 -20.76 -15.14 -20.19
N LYS A 513 -20.03 -15.43 -19.11
CA LYS A 513 -19.72 -14.47 -18.03
C LYS A 513 -18.49 -13.63 -18.39
N VAL A 514 -17.42 -14.28 -18.86
CA VAL A 514 -16.13 -13.65 -19.20
C VAL A 514 -15.75 -14.00 -20.64
N PRO A 515 -16.19 -13.19 -21.62
CA PRO A 515 -15.93 -13.46 -23.04
C PRO A 515 -14.44 -13.46 -23.42
N ARG A 516 -13.57 -12.82 -22.63
CA ARG A 516 -12.11 -12.73 -22.87
C ARG A 516 -11.29 -13.75 -22.05
N CYS A 517 -11.88 -14.87 -21.65
CA CYS A 517 -11.12 -15.96 -21.02
C CYS A 517 -10.36 -16.76 -22.10
N MET A 518 -9.11 -16.38 -22.38
CA MET A 518 -8.30 -16.96 -23.45
C MET A 518 -7.99 -18.46 -23.22
N ALA A 519 -7.80 -18.85 -21.96
CA ALA A 519 -7.58 -20.24 -21.55
C ALA A 519 -8.74 -21.15 -21.98
N ALA A 520 -10.00 -20.68 -21.88
CA ALA A 520 -11.17 -21.45 -22.30
C ALA A 520 -11.15 -21.77 -23.81
N TYR A 521 -10.83 -20.79 -24.66
CA TYR A 521 -10.73 -21.02 -26.11
C TYR A 521 -9.60 -21.99 -26.46
N LEU A 522 -8.46 -21.87 -25.78
CA LEU A 522 -7.31 -22.75 -25.99
C LEU A 522 -7.66 -24.19 -25.59
N PHE A 523 -8.22 -24.39 -24.40
CA PHE A 523 -8.57 -25.72 -23.90
C PHE A 523 -9.69 -26.35 -24.72
N LEU A 524 -10.74 -25.62 -25.10
CA LEU A 524 -11.79 -26.12 -26.01
C LEU A 524 -11.18 -26.64 -27.33
N GLY A 525 -10.24 -25.89 -27.90
CA GLY A 525 -9.51 -26.29 -29.11
C GLY A 525 -8.67 -27.55 -28.90
N GLN A 526 -7.88 -27.59 -27.83
CA GLN A 526 -7.02 -28.73 -27.50
C GLN A 526 -7.83 -30.00 -27.19
N MET A 527 -8.93 -29.87 -26.46
CA MET A 527 -9.84 -30.97 -26.15
C MET A 527 -10.48 -31.55 -27.42
N ALA A 528 -11.01 -30.68 -28.29
CA ALA A 528 -11.61 -31.08 -29.57
C ALA A 528 -10.59 -31.82 -30.45
N LYS A 529 -9.34 -31.33 -30.49
CA LYS A 529 -8.23 -32.00 -31.17
C LYS A 529 -7.96 -33.39 -30.61
N VAL A 530 -7.90 -33.54 -29.29
CA VAL A 530 -7.64 -34.83 -28.62
C VAL A 530 -8.73 -35.86 -28.92
N VAL A 531 -9.99 -35.45 -29.05
CA VAL A 531 -11.10 -36.35 -29.39
C VAL A 531 -11.26 -36.58 -30.91
N GLY A 532 -10.43 -35.94 -31.73
CA GLY A 532 -10.38 -36.12 -33.18
C GLY A 532 -11.29 -35.18 -33.99
N ASP A 533 -11.97 -34.22 -33.35
CA ASP A 533 -12.81 -33.23 -34.06
C ASP A 533 -11.98 -31.98 -34.42
N LEU A 534 -11.21 -32.10 -35.51
CA LEU A 534 -10.31 -31.03 -35.96
C LEU A 534 -11.06 -29.77 -36.44
N ALA A 535 -12.26 -29.94 -37.00
CA ALA A 535 -13.09 -28.82 -37.45
C ALA A 535 -13.58 -27.99 -36.26
N LEU A 536 -14.03 -28.66 -35.20
CA LEU A 536 -14.41 -28.00 -33.96
C LEU A 536 -13.20 -27.36 -33.27
N ALA A 537 -12.04 -28.03 -33.27
CA ALA A 537 -10.81 -27.48 -32.73
C ALA A 537 -10.41 -26.16 -33.43
N GLU A 538 -10.40 -26.13 -34.76
CA GLU A 538 -10.11 -24.92 -35.52
C GLU A 538 -11.13 -23.81 -35.24
N LYS A 539 -12.42 -24.15 -35.12
CA LYS A 539 -13.48 -23.19 -34.79
C LYS A 539 -13.23 -22.49 -33.44
N HIS A 540 -12.89 -23.23 -32.39
CA HIS A 540 -12.65 -22.64 -31.06
C HIS A 540 -11.39 -21.77 -31.04
N LEU A 541 -10.29 -22.23 -31.66
CA LEU A 541 -9.06 -21.45 -31.69
C LEU A 541 -9.21 -20.15 -32.50
N LYS A 542 -9.95 -20.17 -33.61
CA LYS A 542 -10.29 -18.96 -34.38
C LYS A 542 -11.17 -18.00 -33.59
N ARG A 543 -12.14 -18.50 -32.80
CA ARG A 543 -12.96 -17.66 -31.90
C ARG A 543 -12.08 -16.91 -30.90
N GLY A 544 -11.09 -17.58 -30.30
CA GLY A 544 -10.12 -16.93 -29.41
C GLY A 544 -9.27 -15.89 -30.14
N LEU A 545 -8.68 -16.24 -31.29
CA LEU A 545 -7.84 -15.32 -32.07
C LEU A 545 -8.61 -14.11 -32.64
N ALA A 546 -9.92 -14.20 -32.81
CA ALA A 546 -10.75 -13.05 -33.18
C ALA A 546 -10.82 -12.00 -32.04
N LEU A 547 -10.64 -12.41 -30.78
CA LEU A 547 -10.62 -11.53 -29.61
C LEU A 547 -9.21 -11.00 -29.31
N ASP A 548 -8.20 -11.84 -29.48
CA ASP A 548 -6.78 -11.48 -29.37
C ASP A 548 -5.96 -12.12 -30.51
N PRO A 549 -5.76 -11.38 -31.61
CA PRO A 549 -4.99 -11.87 -32.76
C PRO A 549 -3.51 -12.15 -32.46
N ALA A 550 -2.95 -11.57 -31.39
CA ALA A 550 -1.54 -11.71 -31.01
C ALA A 550 -1.30 -12.87 -30.03
N HIS A 551 -2.34 -13.61 -29.63
CA HIS A 551 -2.21 -14.67 -28.63
C HIS A 551 -1.36 -15.85 -29.12
N ALA A 552 -0.12 -15.94 -28.62
CA ALA A 552 0.89 -16.88 -29.09
C ALA A 552 0.45 -18.36 -29.03
N ASP A 553 -0.16 -18.79 -27.93
CA ASP A 553 -0.53 -20.21 -27.76
C ASP A 553 -1.66 -20.66 -28.70
N LEU A 554 -2.67 -19.81 -28.93
CA LEU A 554 -3.76 -20.08 -29.86
C LEU A 554 -3.27 -20.11 -31.31
N ALA A 555 -2.42 -19.14 -31.70
CA ALA A 555 -1.83 -19.09 -33.02
C ALA A 555 -0.94 -20.32 -33.29
N ARG A 556 -0.16 -20.72 -32.28
CA ARG A 556 0.67 -21.93 -32.32
C ARG A 556 -0.19 -23.18 -32.47
N GLU A 557 -1.21 -23.37 -31.63
CA GLU A 557 -2.08 -24.55 -31.68
C GLU A 557 -2.82 -24.64 -33.02
N LEU A 558 -3.33 -23.52 -33.54
CA LEU A 558 -4.01 -23.46 -34.83
C LEU A 558 -3.07 -23.83 -35.98
N LYS A 559 -1.81 -23.39 -35.93
CA LYS A 559 -0.79 -23.77 -36.92
C LYS A 559 -0.51 -25.28 -36.90
N TYR A 560 -0.52 -25.91 -35.74
CA TYR A 560 -0.30 -27.35 -35.58
C TYR A 560 -1.53 -28.21 -35.93
N LEU A 561 -2.72 -27.63 -36.11
CA LEU A 561 -3.90 -28.36 -36.63
C LEU A 561 -3.87 -28.52 -38.15
N ARG A 562 -3.14 -27.65 -38.87
CA ARG A 562 -3.07 -27.61 -40.34
C ARG A 562 -1.93 -28.45 -40.91
N LYS A 563 -1.12 -29.04 -40.04
CA LYS A 563 -0.05 -29.98 -40.37
C LYS A 563 -0.47 -31.36 -39.90
#